data_AF-M1BCG8-F1
#
_entry.id   AF-M1BCG8-F1
#
_cell.length_a   1.000
_cell.length_b   1.000
_cell.length_c   1.000
_cell.angle_alpha   90.00
_cell.angle_beta   90.00
_cell.angle_gamma   90.00
#
_symmetry.space_group_name_H-M   'P 1'
#
loop_
_entity.id
_entity.type
_entity.pdbx_description
1 polymer ?
#
loop_
_entity_poly.entity_id
_entity_poly.type
_entity_poly.pdbx_seq_one_letter_code
_entity_poly.pdbx_strand_id
1 'polypeptide(L)'
;MADVETDVAAGQPRKRTFKKFSYRGVDLDSLLDMSTDELVKLFNARPRRRFQRGLKRKPMALIKKLRKAVGISVPFQLLVT
;
A
#
# COMPACT_ATOMS: atom_id res chain seq x y z
N MET A 1 -14.55 17.63 39.19
CA MET A 1 -13.76 16.60 39.87
C MET A 1 -12.44 16.55 39.13
N ALA A 2 -11.40 17.02 39.79
CA ALA A 2 -10.13 17.39 39.19
C ALA A 2 -9.10 16.25 39.27
N ASP A 3 -8.12 16.35 38.36
CA ASP A 3 -6.78 15.74 38.34
C ASP A 3 -6.65 14.22 38.22
N VAL A 4 -5.81 13.79 37.27
CA VAL A 4 -4.43 13.36 37.58
C VAL A 4 -3.74 13.03 36.25
N GLU A 5 -2.94 13.98 35.75
CA GLU A 5 -1.88 13.72 34.78
C GLU A 5 -0.71 13.07 35.52
N THR A 6 -0.43 11.80 35.21
CA THR A 6 0.81 11.14 35.62
C THR A 6 1.79 11.11 34.46
N ASP A 7 2.76 12.03 34.48
CA ASP A 7 4.02 11.92 33.76
C ASP A 7 4.81 10.70 34.24
N VAL A 8 4.93 9.67 33.40
CA VAL A 8 5.88 8.57 33.63
C VAL A 8 6.88 8.54 32.48
N ALA A 9 7.95 9.32 32.67
CA ALA A 9 9.17 9.24 31.91
C ALA A 9 9.98 7.99 32.35
N ALA A 10 9.92 6.92 31.54
CA ALA A 10 10.82 5.78 31.66
C ALA A 10 11.22 5.26 30.28
N GLY A 11 12.51 5.39 29.94
CA GLY A 11 13.24 4.57 28.98
C GLY A 11 12.56 4.23 27.65
N GLN A 12 12.11 5.22 26.88
CA GLN A 12 11.39 4.95 25.65
C GLN A 12 12.33 4.40 24.57
N PRO A 13 12.11 3.18 24.02
CA PRO A 13 12.81 2.73 22.82
C PRO A 13 12.58 3.80 21.75
N ARG A 14 13.65 4.22 21.06
CA ARG A 14 13.58 5.29 20.04
C ARG A 14 12.32 5.08 19.21
N LYS A 15 11.31 5.94 19.43
CA LYS A 15 10.04 5.88 18.70
C LYS A 15 10.43 5.87 17.24
N ARG A 16 10.24 4.73 16.57
CA ARG A 16 10.67 4.55 15.19
C ARG A 16 9.94 5.64 14.41
N THR A 17 10.67 6.68 14.00
CA THR A 17 10.09 7.81 13.27
C THR A 17 9.37 7.22 12.08
N PHE A 18 8.07 7.49 11.97
CA PHE A 18 7.26 6.99 10.89
C PHE A 18 7.87 7.45 9.58
N LYS A 19 8.41 6.50 8.81
CA LYS A 19 8.94 6.78 7.49
C LYS A 19 7.73 6.97 6.58
N LYS A 20 7.36 8.23 6.32
CA LYS A 20 6.36 8.56 5.31
C LYS A 20 6.87 8.04 3.97
N PHE A 21 6.16 7.08 3.40
CA PHE A 21 6.49 6.53 2.11
C PHE A 21 5.88 7.42 1.04
N SER A 22 6.73 8.02 0.21
CA SER A 22 6.33 8.78 -0.98
C SER A 22 6.92 8.11 -2.22
N TYR A 23 6.09 7.82 -3.23
CA TYR A 23 6.54 7.33 -4.53
C TYR A 23 6.27 8.37 -5.60
N ARG A 24 7.33 8.86 -6.26
CA ARG A 24 7.25 9.87 -7.35
C ARG A 24 6.39 11.08 -6.99
N GLY A 25 6.43 11.51 -5.73
CA GLY A 25 5.66 12.65 -5.24
C GLY A 25 4.23 12.32 -4.79
N VAL A 26 3.86 11.04 -4.71
CA VAL A 26 2.54 10.59 -4.20
C VAL A 26 2.71 9.82 -2.90
N ASP A 27 1.90 10.17 -1.89
CA ASP A 27 1.93 9.57 -0.57
C ASP A 27 1.23 8.21 -0.51
N LEU A 28 1.53 7.43 0.52
CA LEU A 28 1.00 6.07 0.69
C LEU A 28 -0.53 6.00 0.67
N ASP A 29 -1.22 6.89 1.39
CA ASP A 29 -2.68 6.87 1.47
C ASP A 29 -3.29 7.14 0.10
N SER A 30 -2.76 8.12 -0.62
CA SER A 30 -3.14 8.40 -2.01
C SER A 30 -2.83 7.25 -2.97
N LEU A 31 -1.72 6.51 -2.77
CA LEU A 31 -1.38 5.34 -3.58
C LEU A 31 -2.36 4.18 -3.41
N LEU A 32 -3.00 4.05 -2.25
CA LEU A 32 -3.96 3.00 -1.97
C LEU A 32 -5.34 3.27 -2.57
N ASP A 33 -5.72 4.55 -2.67
CA ASP A 33 -7.02 4.98 -3.21
C ASP A 33 -7.02 5.14 -4.73
N MET A 34 -5.86 5.31 -5.36
CA MET A 34 -5.73 5.46 -6.81
C MET A 34 -6.15 4.21 -7.60
N SER A 35 -6.70 4.44 -8.79
CA SER A 35 -7.01 3.37 -9.74
C SER A 35 -5.74 2.71 -10.31
N THR A 36 -5.82 1.43 -10.71
CA THR A 36 -4.64 0.73 -11.26
C THR A 36 -4.11 1.36 -12.54
N ASP A 37 -4.96 1.95 -13.36
CA ASP A 37 -4.53 2.56 -14.63
C ASP A 37 -3.69 3.81 -14.40
N GLU A 38 -4.02 4.59 -13.37
CA GLU A 38 -3.23 5.75 -12.94
C GLU A 38 -1.94 5.31 -12.25
N LEU A 39 -2.03 4.31 -11.37
CA LEU A 39 -0.87 3.74 -10.67
C LEU A 39 0.16 3.16 -11.66
N VAL A 40 -0.29 2.48 -12.72
CA VAL A 40 0.59 1.88 -13.73
C VAL A 40 1.37 2.94 -14.53
N LYS A 41 0.83 4.15 -14.69
CA LYS A 41 1.53 5.26 -15.36
C LYS A 41 2.72 5.78 -14.54
N LEU A 42 2.64 5.67 -13.22
CA LEU A 42 3.72 6.05 -12.30
C LEU A 42 4.88 5.03 -12.32
N PHE A 43 4.67 3.79 -12.75
CA PHE A 43 5.73 2.79 -12.75
C PHE A 43 6.78 2.98 -13.85
N ASN A 44 7.96 2.38 -13.64
CA ASN A 44 9.03 2.32 -14.64
C ASN A 44 8.60 1.57 -15.92
N ALA A 45 9.36 1.73 -17.00
CA ALA A 45 8.99 1.19 -18.32
C ALA A 45 8.79 -0.34 -18.37
N ARG A 46 9.48 -1.11 -17.52
CA ARG A 46 9.36 -2.59 -17.48
C ARG A 46 8.03 -3.05 -16.85
N PRO A 47 7.70 -2.67 -15.60
CA PRO A 47 6.41 -2.99 -15.00
C PRO A 47 5.25 -2.47 -15.85
N ARG A 48 5.31 -1.23 -16.35
CA ARG A 48 4.27 -0.66 -17.23
C ARG A 48 3.96 -1.55 -18.45
N ARG A 49 5.00 -2.00 -19.17
CA ARG A 49 4.87 -2.92 -20.31
C ARG A 49 4.29 -4.28 -19.91
N ARG A 50 4.61 -4.77 -18.71
CA ARG A 50 4.09 -6.05 -18.21
C ARG A 50 2.59 -5.94 -17.88
N PHE A 51 2.17 -4.86 -17.24
CA PHE A 51 0.75 -4.62 -16.93
C PHE A 51 -0.08 -4.40 -18.19
N GLN A 52 0.41 -3.62 -19.15
CA GLN A 52 -0.26 -3.40 -20.44
C GLN A 52 -0.47 -4.68 -21.26
N ARG A 53 0.47 -5.64 -21.17
CA ARG A 53 0.34 -6.95 -21.84
C ARG A 53 -0.56 -7.94 -21.08
N GLY A 54 -0.90 -7.64 -19.83
CA GLY A 54 -1.66 -8.53 -18.96
C GLY A 54 -0.79 -9.44 -18.09
N LEU A 55 -1.26 -9.66 -16.86
CA LEU A 55 -0.66 -10.58 -15.90
C LEU A 55 -1.15 -12.01 -16.16
N LYS A 56 -0.23 -12.97 -16.40
CA LYS A 56 -0.55 -14.41 -16.50
C LYS A 56 -1.12 -14.99 -15.19
N ARG A 57 -1.59 -16.24 -15.25
CA ARG A 57 -2.21 -16.96 -14.11
C ARG A 57 -1.36 -17.00 -12.84
N LYS A 58 -0.06 -17.31 -12.94
CA LYS A 58 0.85 -17.44 -11.78
C LYS A 58 0.95 -16.15 -10.93
N PRO A 59 1.26 -14.96 -11.50
CA PRO A 59 1.32 -13.73 -10.71
C PRO A 59 -0.06 -13.30 -10.18
N MET A 60 -1.15 -13.54 -10.91
CA MET A 60 -2.51 -13.25 -10.41
C MET A 60 -2.88 -14.10 -9.20
N ALA A 61 -2.51 -15.40 -9.20
CA ALA A 61 -2.75 -16.28 -8.06
C ALA A 61 -2.01 -15.80 -6.80
N LEU A 62 -0.77 -15.30 -6.96
CA LEU A 62 0.00 -14.76 -5.85
C LEU A 62 -0.66 -13.49 -5.27
N ILE A 63 -1.06 -12.56 -6.13
CA ILE A 63 -1.74 -11.31 -5.72
C ILE A 63 -3.01 -11.64 -4.91
N LYS A 64 -3.81 -12.62 -5.36
CA LYS A 64 -5.02 -13.05 -4.64
C LYS A 64 -4.71 -13.62 -3.26
N LYS A 65 -3.66 -14.45 -3.14
CA LYS A 65 -3.23 -15.00 -1.84
C LYS A 65 -2.77 -13.90 -0.88
N LEU A 66 -2.00 -12.94 -1.38
CA LEU A 66 -1.50 -11.83 -0.57
C LEU A 66 -2.64 -10.91 -0.10
N ARG A 67 -3.61 -10.58 -0.97
CA ARG A 67 -4.79 -9.79 -0.56
C ARG A 67 -5.58 -10.47 0.57
N LYS A 68 -5.76 -11.79 0.49
CA LYS A 68 -6.42 -12.57 1.54
C LYS A 68 -5.62 -12.57 2.85
N ALA A 69 -4.29 -12.68 2.78
CA ALA A 69 -3.43 -12.73 3.96
C ALA A 69 -3.36 -11.39 4.71
N VAL A 70 -3.36 -10.26 4.00
CA VAL A 70 -3.26 -8.92 4.61
C VAL A 70 -4.64 -8.42 5.08
N GLY A 71 -5.74 -9.14 4.81
CA GLY A 71 -7.09 -8.72 5.18
C GLY A 71 -7.61 -7.52 4.39
N ILE A 72 -6.88 -7.10 3.36
CA ILE A 72 -7.24 -6.00 2.46
C ILE A 72 -8.25 -6.55 1.46
N SER A 73 -9.50 -6.59 1.92
CA SER A 73 -10.70 -6.91 1.17
C SER A 73 -11.15 -5.73 0.27
N VAL A 74 -10.22 -4.99 -0.36
CA VAL A 74 -10.63 -4.04 -1.40
C VAL A 74 -10.69 -4.76 -2.74
N PRO A 75 -11.84 -4.73 -3.45
CA PRO A 75 -12.00 -5.34 -4.76
C PRO A 75 -11.33 -4.42 -5.77
N PHE A 76 -10.00 -4.41 -5.78
CA PHE A 76 -9.27 -3.71 -6.82
C PHE A 76 -9.52 -4.47 -8.13
N GLN A 77 -10.36 -3.85 -8.95
CA GLN A 77 -11.31 -4.44 -9.88
C GLN A 77 -10.72 -5.55 -10.76
N LEU A 78 -11.55 -6.56 -10.95
CA LEU A 78 -11.51 -7.48 -12.08
C LEU A 78 -11.50 -6.68 -13.38
N LEU A 79 -10.36 -6.60 -14.04
CA LEU A 79 -10.32 -6.45 -15.50
C LEU A 79 -10.01 -7.83 -16.08
N VAL A 80 -11.07 -8.63 -16.16
CA VAL A 80 -11.22 -9.71 -17.14
C VAL A 80 -12.26 -9.18 -18.12
N THR A 81 -11.79 -8.37 -19.07
CA THR A 81 -12.23 -8.51 -20.46
C THR A 81 -11.35 -9.58 -21.10
#